data_AF-A0A523P905-F1
#
_entry.id   AF-A0A523P905-F1
#
_cell.length_a   1.000
_cell.length_b   1.000
_cell.length_c   1.000
_cell.angle_alpha   90.00
_cell.angle_beta   90.00
_cell.angle_gamma   90.00
#
_symmetry.space_group_name_H-M   'P 1'
#
loop_
_entity.id
_entity.type
_entity.pdbx_description
1 polymer ?
#
loop_
_entity_poly.entity_id
_entity_poly.type
_entity_poly.pdbx_seq_one_letter_code
_entity_poly.pdbx_strand_id
1 'polypeptide(L)'
;MLQLLIVSALLAPIPVQDEGRPAPDTARVEAAVMALRVASKAKDPAELVIAIQGQSDVLDAEVVGWIAKGLNHKDESVQNASLYALRFMDHPAAVKALHKLVKRDRKLHKSPERYENVLRAIGQHGDVASIPILLDKFFNVQDHKVIKARIYSLGNIRSKESVKALFQVMKSGDRKRVQNYMKEIRISLMTLTGVDQGTSQDLWIKWWNNNKRTLEVAPRAPLLPEAVKRRWDSFWGNRRTYDRSKKRRERGSDPETGGDGS
;
A
#
# COMPACT_ATOMS: atom_id res chain seq x y z
N MET A 1 -41.99 36.90 6.40
CA MET A 1 -42.06 35.42 6.50
C MET A 1 -41.65 34.82 5.17
N LEU A 2 -40.42 34.31 5.05
CA LEU A 2 -40.07 33.18 4.16
C LEU A 2 -38.66 32.71 4.55
N GLN A 3 -38.57 31.60 5.28
CA GLN A 3 -37.31 30.92 5.57
C GLN A 3 -36.97 30.00 4.38
N LEU A 4 -35.87 30.28 3.69
CA LEU A 4 -35.30 29.34 2.71
C LEU A 4 -34.38 28.37 3.47
N LEU A 5 -34.86 27.14 3.66
CA LEU A 5 -34.06 26.01 4.14
C LEU A 5 -33.09 25.58 3.04
N ILE A 6 -31.82 25.97 3.14
CA ILE A 6 -30.75 25.39 2.33
C ILE A 6 -30.37 24.05 2.97
N VAL A 7 -30.88 22.97 2.39
CA VAL A 7 -30.44 21.61 2.71
C VAL A 7 -29.03 21.44 2.11
N SER A 8 -28.00 21.71 2.91
CA SER A 8 -26.63 21.30 2.60
C SER A 8 -26.55 19.78 2.71
N ALA A 9 -26.72 19.09 1.60
CA ALA A 9 -26.38 17.68 1.48
C ALA A 9 -24.85 17.54 1.65
N LEU A 10 -24.43 17.07 2.82
CA LEU A 10 -23.06 16.66 3.10
C LEU A 10 -22.73 15.45 2.20
N LEU A 11 -22.16 15.68 1.02
CA LEU A 11 -21.59 14.61 0.21
C LEU A 11 -20.27 14.20 0.87
N ALA A 12 -20.33 13.19 1.75
CA ALA A 12 -19.14 12.60 2.33
C ALA A 12 -18.24 12.03 1.22
N PRO A 13 -16.90 12.16 1.33
CA PRO A 13 -15.99 11.61 0.34
C PRO A 13 -16.02 10.08 0.41
N ILE A 14 -16.51 9.46 -0.67
CA ILE A 14 -16.47 8.02 -0.88
C ILE A 14 -14.98 7.62 -0.99
N PRO A 15 -14.47 6.70 -0.15
CA PRO A 15 -13.16 6.10 -0.39
C PRO A 15 -13.24 5.42 -1.76
N VAL A 16 -12.24 5.63 -2.62
CA VAL A 16 -12.13 4.89 -3.89
C VAL A 16 -11.83 3.42 -3.54
N GLN A 17 -12.87 2.71 -3.12
CA GLN A 17 -13.06 1.29 -3.32
C GLN A 17 -13.02 1.08 -4.84
N ASP A 18 -12.51 -0.06 -5.32
CA ASP A 18 -12.71 -0.50 -6.70
C ASP A 18 -14.22 -0.74 -6.91
N GLU A 19 -15.02 0.33 -6.98
CA GLU A 19 -16.43 0.33 -7.32
C GLU A 19 -16.54 -0.16 -8.76
N GLY A 20 -16.64 -1.48 -8.95
CA GLY A 20 -16.87 -2.02 -10.28
C GLY A 20 -16.59 -3.49 -10.48
N ARG A 21 -15.89 -4.18 -9.57
CA ARG A 21 -15.80 -5.65 -9.66
C ARG A 21 -17.00 -6.26 -8.94
N PRO A 22 -17.92 -6.94 -9.65
CA PRO A 22 -18.96 -7.70 -8.96
C PRO A 22 -18.30 -8.69 -8.01
N ALA A 23 -18.88 -8.85 -6.83
CA ALA A 23 -18.48 -9.91 -5.92
C ALA A 23 -18.42 -11.23 -6.71
N PRO A 24 -17.38 -12.06 -6.51
CA PRO A 24 -17.31 -13.35 -7.20
C PRO A 24 -18.57 -14.15 -6.86
N ASP A 25 -19.16 -14.78 -7.88
CA ASP A 25 -20.30 -15.65 -7.64
C ASP A 25 -19.91 -16.83 -6.74
N THR A 26 -20.90 -17.41 -6.06
CA THR A 26 -20.69 -18.48 -5.08
C THR A 26 -19.98 -19.69 -5.70
N ALA A 27 -20.30 -20.05 -6.94
CA ALA A 27 -19.68 -21.18 -7.62
C ALA A 27 -18.18 -20.94 -7.87
N ARG A 28 -17.79 -19.71 -8.23
CA ARG A 28 -16.39 -19.30 -8.39
C ARG A 28 -15.64 -19.36 -7.07
N VAL A 29 -16.25 -18.91 -5.97
CA VAL A 29 -15.65 -19.00 -4.63
C VAL A 29 -15.45 -20.46 -4.23
N GLU A 30 -16.48 -21.30 -4.38
CA GLU A 30 -16.41 -22.73 -4.07
C GLU A 30 -15.35 -23.45 -4.91
N ALA A 31 -15.28 -23.16 -6.21
CA ALA A 31 -14.27 -23.72 -7.09
C ALA A 31 -12.84 -23.31 -6.69
N ALA A 32 -12.64 -22.03 -6.34
CA ALA A 32 -11.34 -21.52 -5.88
C ALA A 32 -10.91 -22.18 -4.57
N VAL A 33 -11.82 -22.28 -3.60
CA VAL A 33 -11.60 -22.96 -2.32
C VAL A 33 -11.26 -24.43 -2.55
N MET A 34 -11.98 -25.12 -3.42
CA MET A 34 -11.72 -26.51 -3.74
C MET A 34 -10.36 -26.71 -4.42
N ALA A 35 -9.99 -25.86 -5.38
CA ALA A 35 -8.67 -25.91 -6.02
C ALA A 35 -7.53 -25.73 -5.00
N LEU A 36 -7.63 -24.72 -4.12
CA LEU A 36 -6.66 -24.49 -3.04
C LEU A 36 -6.61 -25.67 -2.06
N ARG A 37 -7.77 -26.23 -1.72
CA ARG A 37 -7.86 -27.38 -0.80
C ARG A 37 -7.20 -28.62 -1.39
N VAL A 38 -7.48 -28.95 -2.65
CA VAL A 38 -6.89 -30.09 -3.36
C VAL A 38 -5.37 -29.92 -3.45
N ALA A 39 -4.90 -28.78 -3.94
CA ALA A 39 -3.46 -28.51 -4.05
C ALA A 39 -2.75 -28.51 -2.69
N SER A 40 -3.42 -28.07 -1.62
CA SER A 40 -2.82 -28.11 -0.26
C SER A 40 -2.65 -29.52 0.30
N LYS A 41 -3.39 -30.50 -0.22
CA LYS A 41 -3.27 -31.92 0.14
C LYS A 41 -2.27 -32.66 -0.75
N ALA A 42 -2.00 -32.13 -1.93
CA ALA A 42 -0.92 -32.62 -2.76
C ALA A 42 0.40 -32.47 -1.99
N LYS A 43 1.28 -33.47 -2.09
CA LYS A 43 2.61 -33.42 -1.46
C LYS A 43 3.60 -32.58 -2.28
N ASP A 44 3.12 -31.85 -3.28
CA ASP A 44 3.90 -30.99 -4.15
C ASP A 44 3.65 -29.50 -3.85
N PRO A 45 4.63 -28.77 -3.28
CA PRO A 45 4.54 -27.33 -3.07
C PRO A 45 4.28 -26.54 -4.35
N ALA A 46 4.74 -27.01 -5.52
CA ALA A 46 4.56 -26.32 -6.79
C ALA A 46 3.08 -26.25 -7.20
N GLU A 47 2.33 -27.34 -7.01
CA GLU A 47 0.87 -27.35 -7.25
C GLU A 47 0.15 -26.32 -6.37
N LEU A 48 0.55 -26.20 -5.10
CA LEU A 48 -0.02 -25.22 -4.19
C LEU A 48 0.33 -23.78 -4.60
N VAL A 49 1.56 -23.52 -5.07
CA VAL A 49 1.95 -22.22 -5.62
C VAL A 49 1.07 -21.85 -6.83
N ILE A 50 0.89 -22.78 -7.77
CA ILE A 50 0.05 -22.58 -8.96
C ILE A 50 -1.40 -22.27 -8.56
N ALA A 51 -1.96 -23.03 -7.61
CA ALA A 51 -3.31 -22.79 -7.12
C ALA A 51 -3.44 -21.41 -6.45
N ILE A 52 -2.49 -21.00 -5.61
CA ILE A 52 -2.49 -19.67 -4.98
C ILE A 52 -2.47 -18.56 -6.03
N GLN A 53 -1.58 -18.68 -7.03
CA GLN A 53 -1.47 -17.69 -8.10
C GLN A 53 -2.75 -17.62 -8.93
N GLY A 54 -3.30 -18.78 -9.31
CA GLY A 54 -4.50 -18.90 -10.14
C GLY A 54 -5.78 -18.41 -9.47
N GLN A 55 -5.85 -18.39 -8.14
CA GLN A 55 -7.03 -17.93 -7.39
C GLN A 55 -6.87 -16.54 -6.75
N SER A 56 -5.76 -15.85 -7.02
CA SER A 56 -5.44 -14.56 -6.39
C SER A 56 -6.35 -13.40 -6.82
N ASP A 57 -7.16 -13.58 -7.86
CA ASP A 57 -8.13 -12.60 -8.35
C ASP A 57 -9.55 -12.81 -7.79
N VAL A 58 -9.78 -13.90 -7.05
CA VAL A 58 -11.05 -14.18 -6.36
C VAL A 58 -11.05 -13.47 -5.01
N LEU A 59 -11.63 -12.26 -5.01
CA LEU A 59 -11.68 -11.37 -3.84
C LEU A 59 -12.80 -11.77 -2.87
N ASP A 60 -12.61 -12.90 -2.19
CA ASP A 60 -13.50 -13.40 -1.15
C ASP A 60 -12.75 -13.72 0.15
N ALA A 61 -13.43 -13.53 1.30
CA ALA A 61 -12.83 -13.73 2.62
C ALA A 61 -12.35 -15.18 2.85
N GLU A 62 -13.07 -16.17 2.33
CA GLU A 62 -12.70 -17.58 2.46
C GLU A 62 -11.48 -17.92 1.60
N VAL A 63 -11.44 -17.45 0.35
CA VAL A 63 -10.28 -17.62 -0.54
C VAL A 63 -9.03 -16.97 0.05
N VAL A 64 -9.16 -15.72 0.52
CA VAL A 64 -8.09 -15.03 1.24
C VAL A 64 -7.64 -15.83 2.46
N GLY A 65 -8.59 -16.41 3.21
CA GLY A 65 -8.32 -17.27 4.36
C GLY A 65 -7.50 -18.50 4.00
N TRP A 66 -7.78 -19.15 2.86
CA TRP A 66 -7.00 -20.27 2.35
C TRP A 66 -5.60 -19.87 1.92
N ILE A 67 -5.46 -18.81 1.13
CA ILE A 67 -4.15 -18.28 0.70
C ILE A 67 -3.31 -17.88 1.92
N ALA A 68 -3.93 -17.27 2.94
CA ALA A 68 -3.24 -16.87 4.18
C ALA A 68 -2.65 -18.05 4.98
N LYS A 69 -3.15 -19.28 4.83
CA LYS A 69 -2.53 -20.46 5.46
C LYS A 69 -1.12 -20.69 4.92
N GLY A 70 -0.88 -20.41 3.64
CA GLY A 70 0.41 -20.61 2.99
C GLY A 70 1.53 -19.70 3.51
N LEU A 71 1.21 -18.59 4.20
CA LEU A 71 2.19 -17.73 4.87
C LEU A 71 3.04 -18.46 5.93
N ASN A 72 2.54 -19.57 6.49
CA ASN A 72 3.22 -20.39 7.49
C ASN A 72 3.63 -21.77 6.94
N HIS A 73 3.61 -21.95 5.62
CA HIS A 73 3.99 -23.21 5.00
C HIS A 73 5.49 -23.50 5.19
N LYS A 74 5.89 -24.77 5.20
CA LYS A 74 7.30 -25.16 5.35
C LYS A 74 8.18 -24.79 4.15
N ASP A 75 7.57 -24.76 2.97
CA ASP A 75 8.22 -24.41 1.71
C ASP A 75 8.16 -22.90 1.48
N GLU A 76 9.32 -22.30 1.21
CA GLU A 76 9.47 -20.85 1.04
C GLU A 76 8.77 -20.34 -0.22
N SER A 77 8.69 -21.15 -1.30
CA SER A 77 8.00 -20.75 -2.53
C SER A 77 6.50 -20.54 -2.28
N VAL A 78 5.88 -21.39 -1.46
CA VAL A 78 4.48 -21.25 -1.04
C VAL A 78 4.29 -20.01 -0.16
N GLN A 79 5.21 -19.76 0.79
CA GLN A 79 5.15 -18.55 1.61
C GLN A 79 5.20 -17.29 0.76
N ASN A 80 6.14 -17.24 -0.20
CA ASN A 80 6.33 -16.12 -1.10
C ASN A 80 5.15 -15.92 -2.05
N ALA A 81 4.59 -17.00 -2.62
CA ALA A 81 3.39 -16.95 -3.45
C ALA A 81 2.19 -16.42 -2.67
N SER A 82 2.00 -16.89 -1.42
CA SER A 82 0.93 -16.43 -0.53
C SER A 82 1.06 -14.95 -0.19
N LEU A 83 2.27 -14.52 0.18
CA LEU A 83 2.56 -13.12 0.49
C LEU A 83 2.34 -12.22 -0.73
N TYR A 84 2.78 -12.66 -1.91
CA TYR A 84 2.56 -11.93 -3.15
C TYR A 84 1.08 -11.82 -3.50
N ALA A 85 0.31 -12.91 -3.43
CA ALA A 85 -1.13 -12.88 -3.67
C ALA A 85 -1.84 -11.91 -2.72
N LEU A 86 -1.62 -12.05 -1.40
CA LEU A 86 -2.23 -11.18 -0.38
C LEU A 86 -1.84 -9.71 -0.51
N ARG A 87 -0.69 -9.40 -1.11
CA ARG A 87 -0.28 -8.02 -1.38
C ARG A 87 -1.14 -7.35 -2.46
N PHE A 88 -1.65 -8.11 -3.43
CA PHE A 88 -2.43 -7.58 -4.56
C PHE A 88 -3.93 -7.87 -4.46
N MET A 89 -4.36 -8.71 -3.52
CA MET A 89 -5.77 -8.93 -3.22
C MET A 89 -6.37 -7.73 -2.47
N ASP A 90 -7.06 -6.85 -3.18
CA ASP A 90 -7.77 -5.71 -2.59
C ASP A 90 -9.00 -6.17 -1.79
N HIS A 91 -8.74 -6.74 -0.61
CA HIS A 91 -9.76 -7.27 0.27
C HIS A 91 -9.36 -7.08 1.74
N PRO A 92 -10.23 -6.60 2.64
CA PRO A 92 -9.89 -6.32 4.04
C PRO A 92 -9.33 -7.52 4.81
N ALA A 93 -9.75 -8.75 4.46
CA ALA A 93 -9.21 -9.96 5.08
C ALA A 93 -7.71 -10.17 4.77
N ALA A 94 -7.20 -9.66 3.65
CA ALA A 94 -5.80 -9.80 3.27
C ALA A 94 -4.91 -8.95 4.19
N VAL A 95 -5.31 -7.70 4.44
CA VAL A 95 -4.68 -6.81 5.42
C VAL A 95 -4.65 -7.46 6.80
N LYS A 96 -5.81 -7.99 7.27
CA LYS A 96 -5.91 -8.69 8.56
C LYS A 96 -4.97 -9.89 8.65
N ALA A 97 -4.84 -10.67 7.58
CA ALA A 97 -3.92 -11.81 7.52
C ALA A 97 -2.45 -11.37 7.62
N LEU A 98 -2.06 -10.31 6.91
CA LEU A 98 -0.70 -9.75 6.97
C LEU A 98 -0.37 -9.16 8.35
N HIS A 99 -1.30 -8.44 8.98
CA HIS A 99 -1.14 -7.98 10.36
C HIS A 99 -0.95 -9.13 11.34
N LYS A 100 -1.73 -10.21 11.17
CA LYS A 100 -1.64 -11.42 11.99
C LYS A 100 -0.29 -12.11 11.83
N LEU A 101 0.27 -12.14 10.61
CA LEU A 101 1.62 -12.66 10.36
C LEU A 101 2.66 -11.90 11.21
N VAL A 102 2.69 -10.58 11.14
CA VAL A 102 3.67 -9.76 11.91
C VAL A 102 3.52 -9.98 13.42
N LYS A 103 2.28 -10.08 13.92
CA LYS A 103 2.02 -10.29 15.36
C LYS A 103 2.43 -11.68 15.85
N ARG A 104 2.31 -12.72 15.02
CA ARG A 104 2.55 -14.12 15.42
C ARG A 104 3.98 -14.58 15.13
N ASP A 105 4.55 -14.19 14.00
CA ASP A 105 5.89 -14.60 13.61
C ASP A 105 6.95 -13.77 14.34
N ARG A 106 7.29 -14.22 15.54
CA ARG A 106 8.33 -13.61 16.37
C ARG A 106 9.70 -13.65 15.71
N LYS A 107 9.94 -14.48 14.68
CA LYS A 107 11.24 -14.61 14.01
C LYS A 107 11.35 -13.75 12.75
N LEU A 108 10.27 -13.10 12.30
CA LEU A 108 10.26 -12.28 11.09
C LEU A 108 11.36 -11.21 11.08
N HIS A 109 11.67 -10.62 12.25
CA HIS A 109 12.75 -9.64 12.41
C HIS A 109 14.16 -10.19 12.15
N LYS A 110 14.35 -11.51 12.18
CA LYS A 110 15.62 -12.20 11.89
C LYS A 110 15.84 -12.41 10.38
N SER A 111 14.83 -12.15 9.56
CA SER A 111 14.88 -12.28 8.10
C SER A 111 14.50 -10.94 7.47
N PRO A 112 15.43 -9.98 7.39
CA PRO A 112 15.13 -8.61 6.95
C PRO A 112 14.43 -8.53 5.59
N GLU A 113 14.82 -9.37 4.63
CA GLU A 113 14.22 -9.37 3.29
C GLU A 113 12.76 -9.84 3.31
N ARG A 114 12.46 -10.90 4.06
CA ARG A 114 11.07 -11.34 4.27
C ARG A 114 10.27 -10.28 5.01
N TYR A 115 10.86 -9.64 6.02
CA TYR A 115 10.19 -8.60 6.78
C TYR A 115 9.88 -7.36 5.94
N GLU A 116 10.84 -6.90 5.13
CA GLU A 116 10.64 -5.84 4.15
C GLU A 116 9.45 -6.15 3.24
N ASN A 117 9.39 -7.36 2.68
CA ASN A 117 8.31 -7.76 1.78
C ASN A 117 6.94 -7.76 2.48
N VAL A 118 6.86 -8.21 3.73
CA VAL A 118 5.64 -8.16 4.53
C VAL A 118 5.20 -6.72 4.81
N LEU A 119 6.13 -5.85 5.22
CA LEU A 119 5.83 -4.44 5.49
C LEU A 119 5.40 -3.68 4.23
N ARG A 120 6.02 -4.00 3.09
CA ARG A 120 5.62 -3.49 1.78
C ARG A 120 4.23 -3.98 1.39
N ALA A 121 3.91 -5.26 1.61
CA ALA A 121 2.57 -5.79 1.36
C ALA A 121 1.51 -5.07 2.20
N ILE A 122 1.78 -4.88 3.49
CA ILE A 122 0.90 -4.13 4.40
C ILE A 122 0.69 -2.68 3.91
N GLY A 123 1.77 -1.99 3.55
CA GLY A 123 1.68 -0.59 3.10
C GLY A 123 0.95 -0.41 1.77
N GLN A 124 1.00 -1.41 0.87
CA GLN A 124 0.37 -1.32 -0.43
C GLN A 124 -1.15 -1.17 -0.33
N HIS A 125 -1.76 -1.79 0.67
CA HIS A 125 -3.20 -1.67 0.94
C HIS A 125 -3.63 -0.28 1.39
N GLY A 126 -2.70 0.57 1.84
CA GLY A 126 -3.02 1.95 2.23
C GLY A 126 -3.95 2.08 3.44
N ASP A 127 -4.21 0.99 4.17
CA ASP A 127 -5.13 0.95 5.32
C ASP A 127 -4.53 1.66 6.55
N VAL A 128 -5.26 2.64 7.08
CA VAL A 128 -4.92 3.40 8.29
C VAL A 128 -4.71 2.50 9.52
N ALA A 129 -5.41 1.36 9.61
CA ALA A 129 -5.23 0.37 10.66
C ALA A 129 -3.82 -0.27 10.67
N SER A 130 -3.05 -0.10 9.58
CA SER A 130 -1.67 -0.57 9.49
C SER A 130 -0.66 0.33 10.20
N ILE A 131 -0.99 1.59 10.49
CA ILE A 131 -0.06 2.55 11.10
C ILE A 131 0.57 2.02 12.40
N PRO A 132 -0.18 1.47 13.38
CA PRO A 132 0.42 0.93 14.60
C PRO A 132 1.42 -0.21 14.33
N ILE A 133 1.17 -1.06 13.33
CA ILE A 133 2.08 -2.15 12.94
C ILE A 133 3.37 -1.58 12.33
N LEU A 134 3.24 -0.55 11.48
CA LEU A 134 4.37 0.11 10.84
C LEU A 134 5.20 0.95 11.82
N LEU A 135 4.62 1.40 12.93
CA LEU A 135 5.33 2.11 14.01
C LEU A 135 5.90 1.20 15.09
N ASP A 136 5.36 -0.01 15.27
CA ASP A 136 5.82 -0.92 16.32
C ASP A 136 7.33 -1.20 16.18
N LYS A 137 8.06 -0.89 17.26
CA LYS A 137 9.51 -1.14 17.37
C LYS A 137 10.30 -0.65 16.15
N PHE A 138 9.95 0.54 15.66
CA PHE A 138 10.38 1.08 14.36
C PHE A 138 11.88 0.92 14.06
N PHE A 139 12.74 1.20 15.05
CA PHE A 139 14.20 1.13 14.91
C PHE A 139 14.85 -0.10 15.55
N ASN A 140 14.08 -1.09 16.03
CA ASN A 140 14.66 -2.29 16.63
C ASN A 140 15.37 -3.16 15.59
N VAL A 141 14.84 -3.21 14.36
CA VAL A 141 15.51 -3.87 13.24
C VAL A 141 16.28 -2.79 12.47
N GLN A 142 17.60 -2.79 12.62
CA GLN A 142 18.49 -1.78 12.02
C GLN A 142 18.84 -2.07 10.56
N ASP A 143 18.02 -2.85 9.86
CA ASP A 143 18.18 -3.08 8.43
C ASP A 143 17.56 -1.92 7.64
N HIS A 144 18.35 -1.36 6.71
CA HIS A 144 17.95 -0.21 5.93
C HIS A 144 16.72 -0.49 5.06
N LYS A 145 16.60 -1.69 4.47
CA LYS A 145 15.47 -2.06 3.61
C LYS A 145 14.18 -2.14 4.45
N VAL A 146 14.27 -2.69 5.66
CA VAL A 146 13.12 -2.78 6.59
C VAL A 146 12.62 -1.40 7.00
N ILE A 147 13.51 -0.50 7.43
CA ILE A 147 13.12 0.86 7.84
C ILE A 147 12.56 1.64 6.65
N LYS A 148 13.20 1.55 5.48
CA LYS A 148 12.69 2.14 4.23
C LYS A 148 11.29 1.65 3.89
N ALA A 149 11.03 0.34 4.02
CA ALA A 149 9.70 -0.20 3.78
C ALA A 149 8.66 0.38 4.73
N ARG A 150 8.98 0.53 6.03
CA ARG A 150 8.06 1.19 6.98
C ARG A 150 7.73 2.62 6.56
N ILE A 151 8.75 3.41 6.21
CA ILE A 151 8.58 4.82 5.84
C ILE A 151 7.71 4.96 4.59
N TYR A 152 8.02 4.22 3.53
CA TYR A 152 7.24 4.26 2.31
C TYR A 152 5.84 3.68 2.48
N SER A 153 5.68 2.62 3.28
CA SER A 153 4.35 2.10 3.63
C SER A 153 3.51 3.15 4.35
N LEU A 154 4.08 3.91 5.29
CA LEU A 154 3.39 5.07 5.86
C LEU A 154 3.06 6.10 4.76
N GLY A 155 4.02 6.47 3.91
CA GLY A 155 3.79 7.39 2.78
C GLY A 155 2.65 7.00 1.83
N ASN A 156 2.29 5.71 1.76
CA ASN A 156 1.23 5.20 0.88
C ASN A 156 -0.15 5.21 1.56
N ILE A 157 -0.21 5.25 2.89
CA ILE A 157 -1.45 5.40 3.65
C ILE A 157 -1.85 6.87 3.57
N ARG A 158 -2.79 7.21 2.66
CA ARG A 158 -3.22 8.58 2.37
C ARG A 158 -4.12 9.17 3.47
N SER A 159 -3.55 9.42 4.63
CA SER A 159 -4.26 9.95 5.80
C SER A 159 -3.40 10.97 6.56
N LYS A 160 -4.06 11.85 7.31
CA LYS A 160 -3.40 12.81 8.20
C LYS A 160 -2.67 12.09 9.34
N GLU A 161 -3.20 10.96 9.77
CA GLU A 161 -2.63 10.04 10.76
C GLU A 161 -1.27 9.53 10.29
N SER A 162 -1.13 9.22 9.00
CA SER A 162 0.14 8.77 8.43
C SER A 162 1.18 9.90 8.37
N VAL A 163 0.76 11.12 8.01
CA VAL A 163 1.65 12.30 8.09
C VAL A 163 2.13 12.49 9.53
N LYS A 164 1.23 12.43 10.51
CA LYS A 164 1.55 12.49 11.93
C LYS A 164 2.52 11.37 12.35
N ALA A 165 2.34 10.15 11.85
CA ALA A 165 3.22 9.01 12.09
C ALA A 165 4.64 9.25 11.56
N LEU A 166 4.80 9.81 10.35
CA LEU A 166 6.12 10.20 9.81
C LEU A 166 6.81 11.26 10.69
N PHE A 167 6.05 12.23 11.23
CA PHE A 167 6.60 13.19 12.19
C PHE A 167 6.93 12.58 13.56
N GLN A 168 6.19 11.56 14.00
CA GLN A 168 6.56 10.76 15.17
C GLN A 168 7.88 10.02 14.92
N VAL A 169 8.08 9.44 13.73
CA VAL A 169 9.34 8.81 13.33
C VAL A 169 10.48 9.83 13.38
N MET A 170 10.31 11.02 12.78
CA MET A 170 11.34 12.06 12.84
C MET A 170 11.72 12.46 14.26
N LYS A 171 10.78 12.42 15.20
CA LYS A 171 11.02 12.79 16.61
C LYS A 171 11.49 11.61 17.46
N SER A 172 11.46 10.39 16.94
CA SER A 172 11.79 9.19 17.70
C SER A 172 13.20 8.71 17.38
N GLY A 173 14.08 8.85 18.36
CA GLY A 173 15.44 8.34 18.30
C GLY A 173 16.51 9.37 18.00
N ASP A 174 17.72 8.86 17.84
CA ASP A 174 18.92 9.66 17.59
C ASP A 174 18.84 10.43 16.26
N ARG A 175 19.23 11.69 16.28
CA ARG A 175 19.15 12.62 15.15
C ARG A 175 19.91 12.09 13.94
N LYS A 176 21.11 11.51 14.16
CA LYS A 176 21.92 10.93 13.07
C LYS A 176 21.22 9.73 12.45
N ARG A 177 20.60 8.87 13.27
CA ARG A 177 19.81 7.73 12.77
C ARG A 177 18.64 8.18 11.90
N VAL A 178 17.85 9.18 12.32
CA VAL A 178 16.76 9.72 11.52
C VAL A 178 17.28 10.35 10.22
N GLN A 179 18.40 11.07 10.30
CA GLN A 179 19.02 11.74 9.15
C GLN A 179 19.32 10.77 7.99
N ASN A 180 19.72 9.54 8.29
CA ASN A 180 19.98 8.49 7.29
C ASN A 180 18.76 8.14 6.43
N TYR A 181 17.54 8.44 6.91
CA TYR A 181 16.28 8.11 6.24
C TYR A 181 15.48 9.35 5.81
N MET A 182 16.05 10.56 5.94
CA MET A 182 15.35 11.79 5.57
C MET A 182 15.02 11.88 4.07
N LYS A 183 15.72 11.14 3.21
CA LYS A 183 15.39 11.03 1.79
C LYS A 183 14.05 10.31 1.61
N GLU A 184 13.87 9.17 2.26
CA GLU A 184 12.64 8.36 2.23
C GLU A 184 11.48 9.11 2.89
N ILE A 185 11.74 9.79 4.01
CA ILE A 185 10.73 10.57 4.73
C ILE A 185 10.27 11.77 3.89
N ARG A 186 11.21 12.51 3.29
CA ARG A 186 10.89 13.60 2.35
C ARG A 186 9.99 13.10 1.23
N ILE A 187 10.35 12.01 0.55
CA ILE A 187 9.58 11.45 -0.56
C ILE A 187 8.16 11.08 -0.08
N SER A 188 8.04 10.41 1.07
CA SER A 188 6.75 10.02 1.64
C SER A 188 5.87 11.22 1.98
N LEU A 189 6.46 12.28 2.55
CA LEU A 189 5.73 13.51 2.85
C LEU A 189 5.33 14.25 1.58
N MET A 190 6.20 14.35 0.57
CA MET A 190 5.85 14.91 -0.74
C MET A 190 4.67 14.15 -1.37
N THR A 191 4.68 12.81 -1.30
CA THR A 191 3.56 11.98 -1.79
C THR A 191 2.26 12.28 -1.03
N LEU A 192 2.32 12.58 0.26
CA LEU A 192 1.12 12.85 1.06
C LEU A 192 0.63 14.30 0.94
N THR A 193 1.53 15.28 0.89
CA THR A 193 1.21 16.71 1.08
C THR A 193 1.48 17.57 -0.14
N GLY A 194 2.28 17.11 -1.10
CA GLY A 194 2.75 17.89 -2.24
C GLY A 194 3.82 18.93 -1.91
N VAL A 195 4.15 19.10 -0.63
CA VAL A 195 5.15 20.05 -0.15
C VAL A 195 6.52 19.39 -0.12
N ASP A 196 7.57 20.17 -0.38
CA ASP A 196 8.95 19.74 -0.27
C ASP A 196 9.76 20.70 0.62
N GLN A 197 10.26 20.19 1.75
CA GLN A 197 11.19 20.90 2.64
C GLN A 197 12.62 20.35 2.55
N GLY A 198 12.93 19.60 1.48
CA GLY A 198 14.22 18.93 1.31
C GLY A 198 14.44 17.82 2.32
N THR A 199 15.70 17.52 2.63
CA THR A 199 16.09 16.50 3.61
C THR A 199 16.40 17.09 4.99
N SER A 200 16.00 18.33 5.23
CA SER A 200 16.20 19.00 6.53
C SER A 200 15.10 18.61 7.49
N GLN A 201 15.47 17.91 8.56
CA GLN A 201 14.55 17.53 9.63
C GLN A 201 13.91 18.77 10.29
N ASP A 202 14.70 19.83 10.54
CA ASP A 202 14.21 21.02 11.22
C ASP A 202 13.20 21.81 10.37
N LEU A 203 13.43 21.93 9.06
CA LEU A 203 12.49 22.58 8.15
C LEU A 203 11.16 21.82 8.10
N TRP A 204 11.23 20.48 8.03
CA TRP A 204 10.03 19.64 8.10
C TRP A 204 9.28 19.79 9.42
N ILE A 205 9.98 19.79 10.56
CA ILE A 205 9.35 19.97 11.88
C ILE A 205 8.70 21.36 12.00
N LYS A 206 9.38 22.41 11.52
CA LYS A 206 8.83 23.77 11.50
C LYS A 206 7.57 23.84 10.64
N TRP A 207 7.62 23.29 9.43
CA TRP A 207 6.46 23.21 8.55
C TRP A 207 5.29 22.48 9.21
N TRP A 208 5.54 21.32 9.83
CA TRP A 208 4.50 20.55 10.52
C TRP A 208 3.83 21.33 11.65
N ASN A 209 4.62 22.01 12.48
CA ASN A 209 4.06 22.78 13.59
C ASN A 209 3.13 23.91 13.11
N ASN A 210 3.44 24.50 11.96
CA ASN A 210 2.63 25.57 11.36
C ASN A 210 1.37 25.03 10.65
N ASN A 211 1.40 23.81 10.12
CA ASN A 211 0.35 23.30 9.23
C ASN A 211 -0.50 22.17 9.82
N LYS A 212 -0.07 21.50 10.90
CA LYS A 212 -0.74 20.28 11.41
C LYS A 212 -2.22 20.41 11.74
N ARG A 213 -2.67 21.61 12.12
CA ARG A 213 -4.07 21.86 12.47
C ARG A 213 -4.95 21.85 11.23
N THR A 214 -4.53 22.54 10.18
CA THR A 214 -5.27 22.74 8.93
C THR A 214 -4.93 21.73 7.83
N LEU A 215 -3.92 20.87 8.04
CA LEU A 215 -3.52 19.90 7.03
C LEU A 215 -4.65 18.93 6.69
N GLU A 216 -4.94 18.84 5.40
CA GLU A 216 -5.76 17.83 4.75
C GLU A 216 -4.90 17.02 3.77
N VAL A 217 -5.16 15.72 3.69
CA VAL A 217 -4.46 14.83 2.75
C VAL A 217 -5.42 14.49 1.63
N ALA A 218 -5.09 14.91 0.42
CA ALA A 218 -5.93 14.66 -0.74
C ALA A 218 -6.07 13.15 -1.01
N PRO A 219 -7.25 12.68 -1.47
CA PRO A 219 -7.46 11.27 -1.82
C PRO A 219 -6.54 10.79 -2.94
N ARG A 220 -6.12 11.69 -3.84
CA ARG A 220 -5.17 11.40 -4.92
C ARG A 220 -3.79 11.96 -4.59
N ALA A 221 -2.76 11.25 -5.03
CA ALA A 221 -1.39 11.73 -4.91
C ALA A 221 -1.19 13.02 -5.74
N PRO A 222 -0.46 14.02 -5.21
CA PRO A 222 -0.10 15.22 -5.93
C PRO A 222 0.86 14.88 -7.07
N LEU A 223 1.02 15.83 -8.01
CA LEU A 223 2.04 15.70 -9.04
C LEU A 223 3.43 15.83 -8.42
N LEU A 224 4.22 14.77 -8.54
CA LEU A 224 5.58 14.71 -8.00
C LEU A 224 6.61 15.06 -9.08
N PRO A 225 7.73 15.71 -8.71
CA PRO A 225 8.88 15.82 -9.60
C PRO A 225 9.33 14.45 -10.09
N GLU A 226 9.74 14.38 -11.35
CA GLU A 226 10.00 13.11 -12.06
C GLU A 226 11.00 12.19 -11.33
N ALA A 227 12.07 12.77 -10.77
CA ALA A 227 13.05 12.01 -9.98
C ALA A 227 12.46 11.39 -8.69
N VAL A 228 11.52 12.09 -8.05
CA VAL A 228 10.81 11.63 -6.85
C VAL A 228 9.84 10.52 -7.22
N LYS A 229 9.03 10.75 -8.27
CA LYS A 229 8.09 9.78 -8.81
C LYS A 229 8.76 8.46 -9.17
N ARG A 230 9.89 8.51 -9.88
CA ARG A 230 10.65 7.30 -10.26
C ARG A 230 11.11 6.49 -9.05
N ARG A 231 11.59 7.15 -7.99
CA ARG A 231 12.04 6.45 -6.77
C ARG A 231 10.86 5.80 -6.05
N TRP A 232 9.74 6.52 -5.95
CA TRP A 232 8.50 6.01 -5.37
C TRP A 232 7.99 4.79 -6.13
N ASP A 233 7.83 4.91 -7.45
CA ASP A 233 7.32 3.83 -8.31
C ASP A 233 8.24 2.61 -8.34
N SER A 234 9.55 2.82 -8.30
CA SER A 234 10.54 1.74 -8.24
C SER A 234 10.38 0.87 -6.99
N PHE A 235 10.12 1.47 -5.83
CA PHE A 235 9.89 0.72 -4.59
C PHE A 235 8.65 -0.17 -4.66
N TRP A 236 7.56 0.36 -5.24
CA TRP A 236 6.31 -0.37 -5.37
C TRP A 236 6.35 -1.43 -6.49
N GLY A 237 7.35 -1.39 -7.37
CA GLY A 237 7.45 -2.30 -8.53
C GLY A 237 6.62 -1.84 -9.73
N ASN A 238 6.19 -0.57 -9.74
CA ASN A 238 5.28 -0.01 -10.73
C ASN A 238 5.98 0.45 -12.03
N ARG A 239 7.10 -0.18 -12.45
CA ARG A 239 7.83 0.23 -13.68
C ARG A 239 6.92 0.28 -14.93
N ARG A 240 5.86 -0.53 -14.97
CA ARG A 240 4.88 -0.59 -16.08
C ARG A 240 3.98 0.66 -16.21
N THR A 241 3.75 1.45 -15.16
CA THR A 241 2.85 2.62 -15.26
C THR A 241 3.55 3.83 -15.87
N TYR A 242 4.85 4.00 -15.62
CA TYR A 242 5.63 5.09 -16.20
C TYR A 242 5.74 4.97 -17.73
N ASP A 243 6.15 3.80 -18.25
CA ASP A 243 6.26 3.58 -19.71
C ASP A 243 4.91 3.70 -20.44
N ARG A 244 3.80 3.25 -19.82
CA ARG A 244 2.45 3.44 -20.39
C ARG A 244 2.02 4.90 -20.39
N SER A 245 2.28 5.63 -19.30
CA SER A 245 1.94 7.06 -19.20
C SER A 245 2.78 7.93 -20.14
N LYS A 246 4.04 7.58 -20.35
CA LYS A 246 4.95 8.23 -21.31
C LYS A 246 4.51 7.93 -22.74
N LYS A 247 4.26 6.65 -23.11
CA LYS A 247 3.70 6.29 -24.43
C LYS A 247 2.37 6.95 -24.75
N ARG A 248 1.50 7.13 -23.75
CA ARG A 248 0.20 7.81 -23.93
C ARG A 248 0.34 9.32 -24.10
N ARG A 249 1.37 9.93 -23.50
CA ARG A 249 1.70 11.36 -23.69
C ARG A 249 2.46 11.61 -25.00
N GLU A 250 3.31 10.68 -25.41
CA GLU A 250 4.02 10.71 -26.71
C GLU A 250 3.10 10.44 -27.90
N ARG A 251 1.93 9.80 -27.68
CA ARG A 251 0.91 9.58 -28.70
C ARG A 251 0.03 10.78 -29.02
N GLY A 252 0.26 11.93 -28.37
CA GLY A 252 -0.40 13.18 -28.72
C GLY A 252 -1.86 13.24 -28.30
N SER A 253 -2.22 14.38 -27.73
CA SER A 253 -3.59 14.90 -27.81
C SER A 253 -3.83 15.27 -29.28
N ASP A 254 -4.51 14.43 -30.05
CA ASP A 254 -5.13 14.92 -31.29
C ASP A 254 -6.39 15.72 -30.91
N PRO A 255 -6.48 17.00 -31.29
CA PRO A 255 -7.72 17.75 -31.18
C PRO A 255 -8.69 17.33 -32.31
N GLU A 256 -9.98 17.36 -31.98
CA GLU A 256 -11.12 17.03 -32.82
C GLU A 256 -11.13 17.76 -34.18
N THR A 257 -11.56 17.07 -35.23
CA THR A 257 -12.46 17.59 -36.28
C THR A 257 -13.42 16.43 -36.61
N GLY A 258 -14.74 16.52 -36.50
CA GLY A 258 -15.60 17.61 -36.97
C GLY A 258 -15.93 17.32 -38.44
N GLY A 259 -17.01 16.58 -38.69
CA GLY A 259 -17.44 16.22 -40.04
C GLY A 259 -18.78 15.49 -40.05
N ASP A 260 -19.86 16.25 -39.86
CA ASP A 260 -21.18 15.93 -40.40
C ASP A 260 -21.11 15.80 -41.93
N GLY A 261 -21.98 14.96 -42.50
CA GLY A 261 -22.60 15.27 -43.79
C GLY A 261 -22.60 14.19 -44.86
N SER A 262 -23.80 13.63 -45.05
CA SER A 262 -24.39 12.96 -46.23
C SER A 262 -24.18 11.45 -46.38
#